data_AF-A0A0C3NG41-F1
#
_entry.id   AF-A0A0C3NG41-F1
#
_cell.length_a   1.000
_cell.length_b   1.000
_cell.length_c   1.000
_cell.angle_alpha   90.00
_cell.angle_beta   90.00
_cell.angle_gamma   90.00
#
_symmetry.space_group_name_H-M   'P 1'
#
loop_
_entity.id
_entity.type
_entity.pdbx_description
1 polymer ?
#
loop_
_entity_poly.entity_id
_entity_poly.type
_entity_poly.pdbx_seq_one_letter_code
_entity_poly.pdbx_strand_id
1 'polypeptide(L)'
;MAHQSIINSVCYSADGHTVASASDDQTIGLWDTITGQSLWKTFTSHQDGVIIVGFMVDARTVVSLSRDGVVLVWKVAMGEVEQRFRVSLDARSLATLSHDSEKLLAAHRRGITIWDTITMESVTTISLEGPAVLCMDLSLDATKVAFGMADNSICLWDLGTDNLDPTHLEGGKDLPLYVIWSPDGKTVSSVAQNAALRVWSVESGQCMSESYTTRGPITYSPGGRFIICPGDDSSPDIWEVPEVCADENILLLFPYFAMEMPDHSSTFLLDVCLLCHIVMHHFPG
;
A
#
# COMPACT_ATOMS: atom_id res chain seq x y z
N MET A 1 -10.57 -13.66 20.47
CA MET A 1 -10.70 -14.87 19.64
C MET A 1 -9.92 -14.61 18.35
N ALA A 2 -9.26 -15.62 17.80
CA ALA A 2 -8.57 -15.46 16.51
C ALA A 2 -9.57 -15.41 15.36
N HIS A 3 -9.16 -14.79 14.24
CA HIS A 3 -9.96 -14.76 13.02
C HIS A 3 -10.35 -16.18 12.58
N GLN A 4 -11.56 -16.32 12.06
CA GLN A 4 -12.13 -17.60 11.62
C GLN A 4 -12.02 -17.78 10.09
N SER A 5 -11.51 -16.78 9.39
CA SER A 5 -11.31 -16.79 7.94
C SER A 5 -10.00 -16.09 7.56
N ILE A 6 -9.78 -15.91 6.26
CA ILE A 6 -8.62 -15.24 5.67
C ILE A 6 -8.50 -13.82 6.26
N ILE A 7 -7.26 -13.45 6.59
CA ILE A 7 -6.92 -12.07 6.96
C ILE A 7 -6.56 -11.34 5.66
N ASN A 8 -7.29 -10.28 5.35
CA ASN A 8 -7.15 -9.52 4.11
C ASN A 8 -6.20 -8.33 4.25
N SER A 9 -6.15 -7.74 5.45
CA SER A 9 -5.35 -6.53 5.70
C SER A 9 -4.93 -6.45 7.16
N VAL A 10 -3.74 -5.92 7.38
CA VAL A 10 -3.19 -5.61 8.70
C VAL A 10 -2.58 -4.22 8.68
N CYS A 11 -2.67 -3.51 9.81
CA CYS A 11 -2.15 -2.16 9.97
C CYS A 11 -1.69 -1.93 11.41
N TYR A 12 -0.56 -1.25 11.60
CA TYR A 12 -0.10 -0.80 12.91
C TYR A 12 -0.71 0.57 13.26
N SER A 13 -0.93 0.82 14.54
CA SER A 13 -1.14 2.17 15.03
C SER A 13 0.13 3.00 14.86
N ALA A 14 -0.02 4.32 14.73
CA ALA A 14 1.13 5.22 14.56
C ALA A 14 2.12 5.19 15.75
N ASP A 15 1.66 4.79 16.95
CA ASP A 15 2.50 4.59 18.13
C ASP A 15 3.16 3.20 18.20
N GLY A 16 2.84 2.30 17.26
CA GLY A 16 3.38 0.94 17.19
C GLY A 16 2.91 0.00 18.31
N HIS A 17 2.00 0.43 19.18
CA HIS A 17 1.54 -0.36 20.33
C HIS A 17 0.38 -1.30 20.00
N THR A 18 -0.35 -1.01 18.91
CA THR A 18 -1.53 -1.76 18.50
C THR A 18 -1.42 -2.20 17.05
N VAL A 19 -1.92 -3.40 16.75
CA VAL A 19 -2.17 -3.87 15.38
C VAL A 19 -3.67 -4.06 15.20
N ALA A 20 -4.18 -3.63 14.06
CA ALA A 20 -5.49 -3.97 13.56
C ALA A 20 -5.39 -5.01 12.44
N SER A 21 -6.32 -5.96 12.41
CA SER A 21 -6.44 -6.95 11.35
C SER A 21 -7.87 -7.05 10.85
N ALA A 22 -8.06 -7.08 9.54
CA ALA A 22 -9.36 -7.24 8.88
C ALA A 22 -9.47 -8.62 8.24
N SER A 23 -10.66 -9.24 8.31
CA SER A 23 -10.86 -10.60 7.82
C SER A 23 -12.17 -10.78 7.06
N ASP A 24 -12.16 -11.81 6.19
CA ASP A 24 -13.35 -12.35 5.53
C ASP A 24 -14.40 -12.90 6.51
N ASP A 25 -14.07 -13.08 7.79
CA ASP A 25 -15.05 -13.40 8.84
C ASP A 25 -15.92 -12.21 9.27
N GLN A 26 -15.84 -11.10 8.53
CA GLN A 26 -16.61 -9.85 8.73
C GLN A 26 -16.18 -9.06 9.98
N THR A 27 -15.02 -9.42 10.55
CA THR A 27 -14.55 -8.81 11.79
C THR A 27 -13.21 -8.08 11.64
N ILE A 28 -12.98 -7.17 12.58
CA ILE A 28 -11.68 -6.53 12.78
C ILE A 28 -11.16 -6.90 14.16
N GLY A 29 -9.95 -7.42 14.24
CA GLY A 29 -9.24 -7.71 15.49
C GLY A 29 -8.30 -6.56 15.86
N LEU A 30 -8.21 -6.26 17.16
CA LEU A 30 -7.16 -5.41 17.72
C LEU A 30 -6.24 -6.21 18.63
N TRP A 31 -4.94 -5.98 18.49
CA TRP A 31 -3.87 -6.76 19.11
C TRP A 31 -2.82 -5.84 19.73
N ASP A 32 -2.39 -6.19 20.93
CA ASP A 32 -1.27 -5.54 21.60
C ASP A 32 0.04 -6.07 21.01
N THR A 33 0.91 -5.18 20.56
CA THR A 33 2.14 -5.59 19.87
C THR A 33 3.20 -6.17 20.81
N ILE A 34 3.13 -5.86 22.10
CA ILE A 34 4.11 -6.31 23.10
C ILE A 34 3.76 -7.72 23.59
N THR A 35 2.50 -7.94 23.89
CA THR A 35 2.00 -9.18 24.48
C THR A 35 1.46 -10.16 23.44
N GLY A 36 1.16 -9.69 22.22
CA GLY A 36 0.48 -10.45 21.17
C GLY A 36 -0.97 -10.80 21.53
N GLN A 37 -1.49 -10.24 22.63
CA GLN A 37 -2.84 -10.54 23.10
C GLN A 37 -3.87 -9.64 22.43
N SER A 38 -5.08 -10.16 22.27
CA SER A 38 -6.19 -9.36 21.76
C SER A 38 -6.62 -8.31 22.79
N LEU A 39 -6.68 -7.05 22.37
CA LEU A 39 -7.00 -5.88 23.19
C LEU A 39 -8.51 -5.73 23.46
N TRP A 40 -9.22 -6.81 23.73
CA TRP A 40 -10.57 -6.81 24.34
C TRP A 40 -11.78 -6.62 23.41
N LYS A 41 -11.65 -6.16 22.16
CA LYS A 41 -12.83 -5.99 21.29
C LYS A 41 -12.56 -6.36 19.84
N THR A 42 -13.34 -7.32 19.34
CA THR A 42 -13.50 -7.58 17.92
C THR A 42 -14.57 -6.63 17.40
N PHE A 43 -14.28 -5.85 16.37
CA PHE A 43 -15.28 -4.96 15.77
C PHE A 43 -16.14 -5.75 14.80
N THR A 44 -17.45 -5.76 15.04
CA THR A 44 -18.44 -6.55 14.30
C THR A 44 -19.60 -5.66 13.89
N SER A 45 -19.59 -5.16 12.66
CA SER A 45 -20.71 -4.39 12.09
C SER A 45 -20.80 -4.49 10.56
N HIS A 46 -19.72 -4.86 9.89
CA HIS A 46 -19.71 -5.17 8.46
C HIS A 46 -20.63 -6.36 8.17
N GLN A 47 -21.24 -6.37 6.97
CA GLN A 47 -22.16 -7.43 6.55
C GLN A 47 -21.52 -8.42 5.57
N ASP A 48 -20.28 -8.16 5.17
CA ASP A 48 -19.45 -9.01 4.31
C ASP A 48 -17.96 -8.86 4.73
N GLY A 49 -17.08 -9.66 4.13
CA GLY A 49 -15.66 -9.70 4.45
C GLY A 49 -15.00 -8.33 4.45
N VAL A 50 -14.23 -8.04 5.50
CA VAL A 50 -13.50 -6.79 5.65
C VAL A 50 -12.21 -6.87 4.85
N ILE A 51 -12.06 -6.00 3.86
CA ILE A 51 -10.96 -6.06 2.89
C ILE A 51 -9.80 -5.13 3.27
N ILE A 52 -10.07 -4.03 3.97
CA ILE A 52 -9.05 -3.04 4.37
C ILE A 52 -9.31 -2.60 5.81
N VAL A 53 -8.22 -2.41 6.56
CA VAL A 53 -8.23 -1.70 7.84
C VAL A 53 -7.03 -0.75 7.92
N GLY A 54 -7.22 0.40 8.55
CA GLY A 54 -6.19 1.41 8.75
C GLY A 54 -6.40 2.21 10.03
N PHE A 55 -5.31 2.59 10.68
CA PHE A 55 -5.35 3.56 11.76
C PHE A 55 -5.22 4.97 11.20
N MET A 56 -5.97 5.89 11.80
CA MET A 56 -5.65 7.30 11.67
C MET A 56 -4.42 7.65 12.52
N VAL A 57 -3.75 8.74 12.17
CA VAL A 57 -2.55 9.23 12.87
C VAL A 57 -2.79 9.46 14.37
N ASP A 58 -4.03 9.71 14.77
CA ASP A 58 -4.41 9.87 16.18
C ASP A 58 -4.32 8.57 17.02
N ALA A 59 -4.12 7.40 16.37
CA ALA A 59 -4.11 6.05 16.93
C ALA A 59 -5.40 5.66 17.70
N ARG A 60 -6.43 6.50 17.67
CA ARG A 60 -7.70 6.36 18.39
C ARG A 60 -8.85 6.03 17.45
N THR A 61 -8.64 6.26 16.17
CA THR A 61 -9.65 6.08 15.13
C THR A 61 -9.15 5.03 14.14
N VAL A 62 -10.03 4.08 13.81
CA VAL A 62 -9.77 3.04 12.81
C VAL A 62 -10.75 3.23 11.67
N VAL A 63 -10.27 3.17 10.44
CA VAL A 63 -11.07 3.12 9.23
C VAL A 63 -11.04 1.70 8.68
N SER A 64 -12.18 1.24 8.16
CA SER A 64 -12.27 -0.08 7.55
C SER A 64 -13.23 -0.07 6.37
N LEU A 65 -12.93 -0.89 5.37
CA LEU A 65 -13.76 -1.09 4.20
C LEU A 65 -14.11 -2.56 4.05
N SER A 66 -15.37 -2.86 3.75
CA SER A 66 -15.86 -4.20 3.47
C SER A 66 -16.27 -4.36 2.00
N ARG A 67 -16.31 -5.61 1.55
CA ARG A 67 -16.85 -6.02 0.25
C ARG A 67 -18.33 -5.65 0.09
N ASP A 68 -19.05 -5.38 1.18
CA ASP A 68 -20.41 -4.83 1.15
C ASP A 68 -20.49 -3.37 0.68
N GLY A 69 -19.34 -2.73 0.40
CA GLY A 69 -19.23 -1.34 -0.05
C GLY A 69 -19.43 -0.31 1.06
N VAL A 70 -19.41 -0.72 2.33
CA VAL A 70 -19.51 0.17 3.48
C VAL A 70 -18.13 0.47 4.05
N VAL A 71 -17.88 1.76 4.27
CA VAL A 71 -16.76 2.25 5.07
C VAL A 71 -17.27 2.53 6.46
N LEU A 72 -16.59 1.99 7.46
CA LEU A 72 -16.86 2.24 8.88
C LEU A 72 -15.66 2.91 9.51
N VAL A 73 -15.93 3.99 10.24
CA VAL A 73 -14.98 4.71 11.09
C VAL A 73 -15.31 4.40 12.54
N TRP A 74 -14.31 3.90 13.26
CA TRP A 74 -14.45 3.32 14.58
C TRP A 74 -13.65 4.12 15.60
N LYS A 75 -14.25 4.32 16.77
CA LYS A 75 -13.51 4.84 17.93
C LYS A 75 -12.96 3.69 18.75
N VAL A 76 -11.63 3.52 18.76
CA VAL A 76 -10.93 2.37 19.34
C VAL A 76 -11.26 2.15 20.82
N ALA A 77 -11.23 3.23 21.62
CA ALA A 77 -11.47 3.15 23.06
C ALA A 77 -12.87 2.63 23.43
N MET A 78 -13.85 2.81 22.55
CA MET A 78 -15.23 2.36 22.75
C MET A 78 -15.54 1.12 21.93
N GLY A 79 -14.81 0.87 20.84
CA GLY A 79 -15.11 -0.07 19.76
C GLY A 79 -16.52 0.08 19.23
N GLU A 80 -16.91 1.32 18.99
CA GLU A 80 -18.20 1.70 18.43
C GLU A 80 -17.98 2.34 17.07
N VAL A 81 -18.94 2.15 16.17
CA VAL A 81 -18.98 2.85 14.89
C VAL A 81 -19.39 4.29 15.17
N GLU A 82 -18.46 5.21 14.97
CA GLU A 82 -18.74 6.64 15.03
C GLU A 82 -19.49 7.08 13.77
N GLN A 83 -19.11 6.47 12.65
CA GLN A 83 -19.40 7.02 11.34
C GLN A 83 -19.47 5.89 10.30
N ARG A 84 -20.42 5.99 9.36
CA ARG A 84 -20.57 5.04 8.24
C ARG A 84 -20.95 5.75 6.95
N PHE A 85 -20.34 5.34 5.83
CA PHE A 85 -20.74 5.78 4.50
C PHE A 85 -20.58 4.66 3.48
N ARG A 86 -21.22 4.82 2.32
CA ARG A 86 -21.16 3.83 1.23
C ARG A 86 -20.32 4.37 0.10
N VAL A 87 -19.45 3.51 -0.40
CA VAL A 87 -18.67 3.74 -1.61
C VAL A 87 -19.16 2.83 -2.73
N SER A 88 -18.98 3.27 -3.96
CA SER A 88 -19.32 2.46 -5.13
C SER A 88 -18.14 1.57 -5.47
N LEU A 89 -18.20 0.30 -5.05
CA LEU A 89 -17.26 -0.74 -5.47
C LEU A 89 -17.96 -1.69 -6.46
N ASP A 90 -17.20 -2.16 -7.44
CA ASP A 90 -17.53 -3.32 -8.24
C ASP A 90 -16.69 -4.54 -7.80
N ALA A 91 -17.03 -5.73 -8.30
CA ALA A 91 -16.38 -6.98 -7.90
C ALA A 91 -14.87 -7.06 -8.23
N ARG A 92 -14.35 -6.15 -9.07
CA ARG A 92 -12.94 -6.08 -9.46
C ARG A 92 -12.26 -4.81 -8.95
N SER A 93 -12.94 -4.04 -8.11
CA SER A 93 -12.40 -2.77 -7.63
C SER A 93 -11.23 -3.03 -6.69
N LEU A 94 -10.13 -2.35 -6.94
CA LEU A 94 -9.01 -2.29 -6.01
C LEU A 94 -9.28 -1.12 -5.08
N ALA A 95 -9.00 -1.27 -3.80
CA ALA A 95 -9.09 -0.18 -2.84
C ALA A 95 -7.85 -0.15 -1.95
N THR A 96 -7.46 1.05 -1.52
CA THR A 96 -6.38 1.27 -0.55
C THR A 96 -6.68 2.51 0.30
N LEU A 97 -6.11 2.58 1.50
CA LEU A 97 -6.15 3.77 2.34
C LEU A 97 -4.84 4.55 2.18
N SER A 98 -4.90 5.87 2.35
CA SER A 98 -3.70 6.67 2.59
C SER A 98 -3.03 6.25 3.90
N HIS A 99 -1.75 6.60 4.05
CA HIS A 99 -0.97 6.27 5.25
C HIS A 99 -1.61 6.77 6.55
N ASP A 100 -2.27 7.92 6.51
CA ASP A 100 -3.02 8.51 7.62
C ASP A 100 -4.48 8.01 7.73
N SER A 101 -4.90 7.12 6.84
CA SER A 101 -6.29 6.65 6.67
C SER A 101 -7.33 7.75 6.46
N GLU A 102 -6.94 9.00 6.20
CA GLU A 102 -7.85 10.12 5.93
C GLU A 102 -8.46 10.06 4.53
N LYS A 103 -7.83 9.31 3.62
CA LYS A 103 -8.30 9.13 2.25
C LYS A 103 -8.46 7.67 1.94
N LEU A 104 -9.57 7.36 1.27
CA LEU A 104 -9.82 6.07 0.68
C LEU A 104 -9.74 6.22 -0.83
N LEU A 105 -8.96 5.37 -1.47
CA LEU A 105 -8.88 5.28 -2.91
C LEU A 105 -9.55 3.99 -3.35
N ALA A 106 -10.36 4.06 -4.41
CA ALA A 106 -10.81 2.86 -5.10
C ALA A 106 -10.71 3.04 -6.61
N ALA A 107 -9.98 2.13 -7.24
CA ALA A 107 -9.98 1.97 -8.67
C ALA A 107 -11.19 1.13 -9.09
N HIS A 108 -11.95 1.64 -10.04
CA HIS A 108 -13.10 0.98 -10.65
C HIS A 108 -12.98 1.06 -12.18
N ARG A 109 -13.90 0.44 -12.91
CA ARG A 109 -13.84 0.35 -14.39
C ARG A 109 -13.66 1.68 -15.14
N ARG A 110 -14.01 2.82 -14.53
CA ARG A 110 -14.01 4.15 -15.16
C ARG A 110 -12.91 5.07 -14.64
N GLY A 111 -12.03 4.56 -13.78
CA GLY A 111 -10.94 5.32 -13.20
C GLY A 111 -10.83 5.13 -11.70
N ILE A 112 -10.30 6.13 -11.01
CA ILE A 112 -9.98 6.07 -9.58
C ILE A 112 -10.78 7.15 -8.87
N THR A 113 -11.57 6.77 -7.87
CA THR A 113 -12.26 7.72 -7.01
C THR A 113 -11.56 7.78 -5.65
N ILE A 114 -11.46 9.00 -5.13
CA ILE A 114 -10.85 9.31 -3.84
C ILE A 114 -11.92 9.90 -2.94
N TRP A 115 -12.11 9.31 -1.77
CA TRP A 115 -13.00 9.79 -0.73
C TRP A 115 -12.19 10.28 0.46
N ASP A 116 -12.69 11.32 1.11
CA ASP A 116 -12.24 11.73 2.42
C ASP A 116 -13.01 10.92 3.47
N THR A 117 -12.30 10.24 4.36
CA THR A 117 -12.89 9.34 5.35
C THR A 117 -13.43 10.08 6.57
N ILE A 118 -13.06 11.35 6.76
CA ILE A 118 -13.50 12.23 7.83
C ILE A 118 -14.81 12.94 7.43
N THR A 119 -14.83 13.52 6.23
CA THR A 119 -16.00 14.25 5.70
C THR A 119 -17.01 13.34 5.02
N MET A 120 -16.58 12.12 4.62
CA MET A 120 -17.38 11.12 3.88
C MET A 120 -17.79 11.56 2.48
N GLU A 121 -17.08 12.53 1.90
CA GLU A 121 -17.36 13.05 0.57
C GLU A 121 -16.34 12.54 -0.44
N SER A 122 -16.76 12.40 -1.70
CA SER A 122 -15.83 12.16 -2.80
C SER A 122 -15.06 13.46 -3.05
N VAL A 123 -13.75 13.42 -2.89
CA VAL A 123 -12.86 14.56 -3.14
C VAL A 123 -12.65 14.73 -4.64
N THR A 124 -12.22 13.66 -5.30
CA THR A 124 -11.83 13.68 -6.71
C THR A 124 -12.14 12.33 -7.36
N THR A 125 -12.57 12.36 -8.63
CA THR A 125 -12.62 11.17 -9.49
C THR A 125 -11.71 11.40 -10.70
N ILE A 126 -10.63 10.63 -10.76
CA ILE A 126 -9.76 10.54 -11.93
C ILE A 126 -10.50 9.66 -12.95
N SER A 127 -10.90 10.25 -14.07
CA SER A 127 -11.54 9.49 -15.15
C SER A 127 -10.47 8.90 -16.06
N LEU A 128 -10.38 7.57 -16.10
CA LEU A 128 -9.44 6.86 -16.96
C LEU A 128 -10.23 6.20 -18.09
N GLU A 129 -10.09 6.72 -19.31
CA GLU A 129 -10.57 6.03 -20.51
C GLU A 129 -9.51 5.02 -20.95
N GLY A 130 -9.51 3.83 -20.35
CA GLY A 130 -8.40 2.92 -20.60
C GLY A 130 -8.55 1.52 -20.01
N PRO A 131 -7.44 0.76 -20.01
CA PRO A 131 -7.35 -0.56 -19.40
C PRO A 131 -7.63 -0.51 -17.89
N ALA A 132 -7.93 -1.67 -17.30
CA ALA A 132 -8.15 -1.76 -15.87
C ALA A 132 -6.86 -1.45 -15.08
N VAL A 133 -7.01 -0.75 -13.96
CA VAL A 133 -5.95 -0.60 -12.96
C VAL A 133 -5.77 -1.94 -12.24
N LEU A 134 -4.53 -2.39 -12.13
CA LEU A 134 -4.15 -3.69 -11.55
C LEU A 134 -3.46 -3.56 -10.19
N CYS A 135 -2.80 -2.43 -9.95
CA CYS A 135 -2.19 -2.08 -8.68
C CYS A 135 -2.17 -0.56 -8.53
N MET A 136 -2.18 -0.07 -7.29
CA MET A 136 -2.09 1.36 -7.02
C MET A 136 -1.52 1.61 -5.63
N ASP A 137 -0.89 2.76 -5.48
CA ASP A 137 -0.40 3.26 -4.21
C ASP A 137 -0.41 4.80 -4.17
N LEU A 138 -0.48 5.36 -2.96
CA LEU A 138 -0.53 6.79 -2.72
C LEU A 138 0.78 7.26 -2.09
N SER A 139 1.28 8.42 -2.50
CA SER A 139 2.44 9.04 -1.86
C SER A 139 2.14 9.34 -0.38
N LEU A 140 3.18 9.39 0.45
CA LEU A 140 3.05 9.57 1.90
C LEU A 140 2.34 10.88 2.29
N ASP A 141 2.52 11.93 1.49
CA ASP A 141 1.87 13.23 1.65
C ASP A 141 0.44 13.28 1.06
N ALA A 142 -0.04 12.17 0.50
CA ALA A 142 -1.33 12.02 -0.14
C ALA A 142 -1.60 12.99 -1.31
N THR A 143 -0.54 13.46 -1.99
CA THR A 143 -0.66 14.38 -3.14
C THR A 143 -0.57 13.68 -4.49
N LYS A 144 0.02 12.49 -4.57
CA LYS A 144 0.23 11.76 -5.83
C LYS A 144 -0.22 10.31 -5.73
N VAL A 145 -0.76 9.80 -6.83
CA VAL A 145 -1.16 8.39 -6.99
C VAL A 145 -0.25 7.75 -8.03
N ALA A 146 0.32 6.59 -7.73
CA ALA A 146 0.96 5.72 -8.70
C ALA A 146 0.05 4.54 -8.97
N PHE A 147 -0.13 4.16 -10.22
CA PHE A 147 -0.96 3.01 -10.57
C PHE A 147 -0.44 2.29 -11.81
N GLY A 148 -0.53 0.97 -11.78
CA GLY A 148 -0.22 0.10 -12.91
C GLY A 148 -1.48 -0.32 -13.65
N MET A 149 -1.44 -0.31 -14.98
CA MET A 149 -2.58 -0.65 -15.83
C MET A 149 -2.35 -1.95 -16.61
N ALA A 150 -3.45 -2.56 -17.07
CA ALA A 150 -3.43 -3.82 -17.81
C ALA A 150 -2.81 -3.75 -19.23
N ASP A 151 -2.43 -2.57 -19.70
CA ASP A 151 -1.63 -2.37 -20.92
C ASP A 151 -0.11 -2.33 -20.67
N ASN A 152 0.33 -2.72 -19.46
CA ASN A 152 1.71 -2.72 -18.99
C ASN A 152 2.28 -1.34 -18.64
N SER A 153 1.46 -0.29 -18.72
CA SER A 153 1.90 1.04 -18.33
C SER A 153 1.84 1.24 -16.81
N ILE A 154 2.75 2.07 -16.31
CA ILE A 154 2.73 2.59 -14.94
C ILE A 154 2.60 4.10 -15.07
N CYS A 155 1.65 4.65 -14.33
CA CYS A 155 1.22 6.03 -14.43
C CYS A 155 1.31 6.70 -13.07
N LEU A 156 1.70 7.99 -13.08
CA LEU A 156 1.66 8.87 -11.93
C LEU A 156 0.61 9.95 -12.17
N TRP A 157 -0.19 10.23 -11.16
CA TRP A 157 -1.17 11.30 -11.17
C TRP A 157 -0.95 12.22 -9.98
N ASP A 158 -0.89 13.53 -10.23
CA ASP A 158 -0.80 14.54 -9.19
C ASP A 158 -2.18 15.11 -8.89
N LEU A 159 -2.67 14.90 -7.66
CA LEU A 159 -4.00 15.27 -7.19
C LEU A 159 -4.18 16.78 -7.00
N GLY A 160 -3.07 17.54 -6.93
CA GLY A 160 -3.10 18.99 -6.74
C GLY A 160 -3.08 19.79 -8.04
N THR A 161 -2.85 19.14 -9.18
CA THR A 161 -2.76 19.81 -10.49
C THR A 161 -3.98 19.53 -11.35
N ASP A 162 -4.41 20.52 -12.14
CA ASP A 162 -5.43 20.35 -13.19
C ASP A 162 -4.90 19.56 -14.41
N ASN A 163 -3.89 18.69 -14.22
CA ASN A 163 -3.39 17.85 -15.29
C ASN A 163 -4.50 16.90 -15.74
N LEU A 164 -4.74 16.89 -17.05
CA LEU A 164 -5.79 16.09 -17.66
C LEU A 164 -5.36 14.64 -17.90
N ASP A 165 -4.03 14.39 -17.97
CA ASP A 165 -3.46 13.10 -18.31
C ASP A 165 -2.41 12.65 -17.27
N PRO A 166 -2.31 11.35 -16.97
CA PRO A 166 -1.26 10.83 -16.10
C PRO A 166 0.11 10.95 -16.75
N THR A 167 1.14 11.13 -15.91
CA THR A 167 2.54 11.01 -16.35
C THR A 167 2.88 9.52 -16.50
N HIS A 168 3.23 9.09 -17.72
CA HIS A 168 3.62 7.72 -18.01
C HIS A 168 5.09 7.47 -17.67
N LEU A 169 5.37 6.39 -16.95
CA LEU A 169 6.74 5.94 -16.67
C LEU A 169 7.25 5.05 -17.81
N GLU A 170 8.40 5.42 -18.40
CA GLU A 170 8.89 4.83 -19.65
C GLU A 170 9.74 3.57 -19.47
N GLY A 171 9.24 2.42 -19.93
CA GLY A 171 10.03 1.17 -20.00
C GLY A 171 9.34 -0.05 -19.42
N GLY A 172 8.14 0.10 -18.85
CA GLY A 172 7.30 -1.04 -18.45
C GLY A 172 6.87 -1.82 -19.69
N LYS A 173 7.36 -3.06 -19.83
CA LYS A 173 6.99 -3.96 -20.94
C LYS A 173 6.10 -5.11 -20.51
N ASP A 174 5.87 -5.25 -19.21
CA ASP A 174 5.21 -6.39 -18.57
C ASP A 174 4.11 -5.90 -17.63
N LEU A 175 3.14 -6.78 -17.36
CA LEU A 175 1.99 -6.47 -16.51
C LEU A 175 2.44 -6.09 -15.09
N PRO A 176 2.15 -4.87 -14.59
CA PRO A 176 2.48 -4.47 -13.23
C PRO A 176 1.55 -5.18 -12.24
N LEU A 177 2.14 -5.82 -11.23
CA LEU A 177 1.41 -6.50 -10.14
C LEU A 177 1.45 -5.70 -8.84
N TYR A 178 2.54 -4.98 -8.59
CA TYR A 178 2.71 -4.15 -7.40
C TYR A 178 3.33 -2.81 -7.81
N VAL A 179 2.91 -1.75 -7.15
CA VAL A 179 3.50 -0.42 -7.24
C VAL A 179 3.52 0.19 -5.85
N ILE A 180 4.62 0.80 -5.44
CA ILE A 180 4.76 1.48 -4.14
C ILE A 180 5.57 2.76 -4.26
N TRP A 181 5.23 3.77 -3.48
CA TRP A 181 6.01 5.02 -3.37
C TRP A 181 7.16 4.88 -2.37
N SER A 182 8.28 5.55 -2.65
CA SER A 182 9.28 5.79 -1.61
C SER A 182 8.73 6.79 -0.58
N PRO A 183 9.13 6.68 0.70
CA PRO A 183 8.69 7.59 1.76
C PRO A 183 8.99 9.07 1.49
N ASP A 184 10.03 9.37 0.71
CA ASP A 184 10.41 10.73 0.31
C ASP A 184 9.68 11.24 -0.95
N GLY A 185 8.85 10.40 -1.59
CA GLY A 185 8.08 10.73 -2.78
C GLY A 185 8.92 10.91 -4.07
N LYS A 186 10.22 10.61 -4.05
CA LYS A 186 11.12 10.84 -5.20
C LYS A 186 11.18 9.67 -6.17
N THR A 187 10.88 8.46 -5.69
CA THR A 187 10.93 7.24 -6.50
C THR A 187 9.66 6.43 -6.35
N VAL A 188 9.36 5.65 -7.38
CA VAL A 188 8.30 4.65 -7.36
C VAL A 188 8.92 3.31 -7.72
N SER A 189 8.59 2.27 -6.95
CA SER A 189 9.01 0.91 -7.26
C SER A 189 7.85 0.09 -7.77
N SER A 190 8.10 -0.75 -8.77
CA SER A 190 7.09 -1.62 -9.36
C SER A 190 7.63 -3.04 -9.52
N VAL A 191 6.77 -4.03 -9.29
CA VAL A 191 7.06 -5.43 -9.60
C VAL A 191 6.12 -5.91 -10.68
N ALA A 192 6.70 -6.46 -11.74
CA ALA A 192 5.95 -6.99 -12.87
C ALA A 192 5.71 -8.50 -12.78
N GLN A 193 4.80 -9.02 -13.59
CA GLN A 193 4.43 -10.44 -13.63
C GLN A 193 5.61 -11.38 -13.93
N ASN A 194 6.61 -10.92 -14.67
CA ASN A 194 7.84 -11.67 -14.92
C ASN A 194 8.85 -11.61 -13.76
N ALA A 195 8.41 -11.15 -12.59
CA ALA A 195 9.18 -10.89 -11.39
C ALA A 195 10.15 -9.70 -11.48
N ALA A 196 10.19 -8.93 -12.57
CA ALA A 196 11.11 -7.79 -12.66
C ALA A 196 10.73 -6.69 -11.65
N LEU A 197 11.66 -6.38 -10.73
CA LEU A 197 11.58 -5.22 -9.84
C LEU A 197 12.25 -4.04 -10.55
N ARG A 198 11.48 -2.97 -10.74
CA ARG A 198 11.93 -1.73 -11.37
C ARG A 198 11.80 -0.58 -10.39
N VAL A 199 12.80 0.29 -10.36
CA VAL A 199 12.77 1.55 -9.62
C VAL A 199 12.72 2.70 -10.61
N TRP A 200 11.81 3.63 -10.39
CA TRP A 200 11.49 4.73 -11.29
C TRP A 200 11.76 6.07 -10.61
N SER A 201 12.35 7.01 -11.34
CA SER A 201 12.43 8.40 -10.89
C SER A 201 11.12 9.11 -11.18
N VAL A 202 10.57 9.76 -10.15
CA VAL A 202 9.33 10.55 -10.28
C VAL A 202 9.57 11.85 -11.06
N GLU A 203 10.78 12.41 -10.97
CA GLU A 203 11.14 13.66 -11.64
C GLU A 203 11.37 13.47 -13.14
N SER A 204 12.11 12.42 -13.53
CA SER A 204 12.44 12.18 -14.94
C SER A 204 11.46 11.24 -15.65
N GLY A 205 10.68 10.46 -14.89
CA GLY A 205 9.79 9.42 -15.43
C GLY A 205 10.53 8.18 -15.98
N GLN A 206 11.85 8.08 -15.79
CA GLN A 206 12.68 7.02 -16.34
C GLN A 206 12.97 5.90 -15.33
N CYS A 207 13.19 4.69 -15.85
CA CYS A 207 13.63 3.53 -15.08
C CYS A 207 15.09 3.71 -14.65
N MET A 208 15.34 3.69 -13.34
CA MET A 208 16.66 3.81 -12.74
C MET A 208 17.36 2.45 -12.58
N SER A 209 16.60 1.39 -12.35
CA SER A 209 17.13 0.03 -12.18
C SER A 209 16.09 -1.03 -12.55
N GLU A 210 16.56 -2.12 -13.15
CA GLU A 210 15.80 -3.35 -13.47
C GLU A 210 16.59 -4.61 -13.03
N SER A 211 17.53 -4.46 -12.11
CA SER A 211 18.52 -5.52 -11.85
C SER A 211 18.02 -6.65 -10.95
N TYR A 212 16.82 -6.52 -10.39
CA TYR A 212 16.35 -7.39 -9.32
C TYR A 212 15.07 -8.11 -9.71
N THR A 213 14.87 -9.29 -9.11
CA THR A 213 13.68 -10.09 -9.35
C THR A 213 13.00 -10.48 -8.04
N THR A 214 11.69 -10.29 -7.95
CA THR A 214 10.87 -10.76 -6.85
C THR A 214 9.46 -11.09 -7.31
N ARG A 215 8.83 -12.08 -6.69
CA ARG A 215 7.43 -12.48 -6.96
C ARG A 215 6.45 -12.02 -5.89
N GLY A 216 6.96 -11.50 -4.78
CA GLY A 216 6.16 -11.08 -3.64
C GLY A 216 5.80 -9.59 -3.66
N PRO A 217 4.94 -9.16 -2.75
CA PRO A 217 4.77 -7.74 -2.46
C PRO A 217 6.10 -7.14 -2.00
N ILE A 218 6.28 -5.84 -2.28
CA ILE A 218 7.45 -5.07 -1.89
C ILE A 218 7.05 -3.99 -0.88
N THR A 219 8.00 -3.55 -0.07
CA THR A 219 7.86 -2.36 0.77
C THR A 219 9.19 -1.60 0.88
N TYR A 220 9.14 -0.31 1.22
CA TYR A 220 10.33 0.47 1.53
C TYR A 220 10.65 0.40 3.03
N SER A 221 11.95 0.46 3.37
CA SER A 221 12.36 0.81 4.73
C SER A 221 11.91 2.24 5.07
N PRO A 222 11.71 2.60 6.37
CA PRO A 222 11.21 3.92 6.76
C PRO A 222 12.02 5.10 6.21
N GLY A 223 13.34 4.93 6.04
CA GLY A 223 14.21 5.94 5.46
C GLY A 223 14.28 5.95 3.93
N GLY A 224 13.54 5.06 3.25
CA GLY A 224 13.50 4.95 1.78
C GLY A 224 14.75 4.36 1.13
N ARG A 225 15.76 3.96 1.91
CA ARG A 225 17.05 3.46 1.39
C ARG A 225 16.98 2.05 0.83
N PHE A 226 16.04 1.25 1.31
CA PHE A 226 15.96 -0.17 0.97
C PHE A 226 14.56 -0.56 0.54
N ILE A 227 14.48 -1.45 -0.45
CA ILE A 227 13.27 -2.19 -0.79
C ILE A 227 13.39 -3.59 -0.19
N ILE A 228 12.33 -4.03 0.46
CA ILE A 228 12.25 -5.30 1.17
C ILE A 228 11.13 -6.12 0.53
N CYS A 229 11.40 -7.38 0.21
CA CYS A 229 10.40 -8.34 -0.26
C CYS A 229 10.56 -9.71 0.41
N PRO A 230 9.52 -10.56 0.36
CA PRO A 230 9.67 -11.97 0.76
C PRO A 230 10.73 -12.64 -0.10
N GLY A 231 11.73 -13.25 0.53
CA GLY A 231 12.72 -14.08 -0.15
C GLY A 231 12.31 -15.55 -0.20
N ASP A 232 12.99 -16.32 -1.05
CA ASP A 232 12.68 -17.72 -1.31
C ASP A 232 13.11 -18.65 -0.15
N ASP A 233 13.98 -18.20 0.75
CA ASP A 233 14.63 -19.02 1.80
C ASP A 233 14.12 -18.75 3.22
N SER A 234 12.95 -18.12 3.36
CA SER A 234 12.36 -17.65 4.63
C SER A 234 13.01 -16.39 5.21
N SER A 235 14.05 -15.85 4.59
CA SER A 235 14.57 -14.51 4.89
C SER A 235 13.98 -13.49 3.92
N PRO A 236 13.84 -12.21 4.31
CA PRO A 236 13.49 -11.17 3.37
C PRO A 236 14.68 -10.84 2.45
N ASP A 237 14.41 -10.69 1.16
CA ASP A 237 15.36 -10.11 0.23
C ASP A 237 15.34 -8.58 0.40
N ILE A 238 16.53 -7.98 0.44
CA ILE A 238 16.71 -6.55 0.68
C ILE A 238 17.59 -5.97 -0.41
N TRP A 239 17.12 -4.91 -1.04
CA TRP A 239 17.78 -4.23 -2.15
C TRP A 239 18.00 -2.77 -1.81
N GLU A 240 19.18 -2.23 -2.12
CA GLU A 240 19.43 -0.80 -1.98
C GLU A 240 18.78 -0.04 -3.14
N VAL A 241 18.09 1.05 -2.80
CA VAL A 241 17.40 1.90 -3.77
C VAL A 241 18.46 2.75 -4.45
N PRO A 242 18.53 2.76 -5.79
CA PRO A 242 19.45 3.62 -6.52
C PRO A 242 19.21 5.09 -6.14
N GLU A 243 20.28 5.82 -5.81
CA GLU A 243 20.16 7.25 -5.55
C GLU A 243 19.79 7.98 -6.85
N VAL A 244 18.89 8.97 -6.73
CA VAL A 244 18.64 9.92 -7.81
C VAL A 244 19.87 10.81 -7.93
N CYS A 245 20.84 10.42 -8.76
CA CYS A 245 21.98 11.27 -9.08
C CYS A 245 21.47 12.55 -9.75
N ALA A 246 21.66 13.68 -9.10
CA ALA A 246 21.36 15.01 -9.67
C ALA A 246 22.32 15.41 -10.81
N ASP A 247 23.37 14.60 -11.07
CA ASP A 247 24.35 14.86 -12.12
C ASP A 247 24.39 13.69 -13.12
N GLU A 248 23.95 13.94 -14.35
CA GLU A 248 24.01 13.01 -15.50
C GLU A 248 25.44 12.68 -15.98
N ASN A 249 26.48 12.82 -15.15
CA ASN A 249 27.87 12.76 -15.62
C ASN A 249 28.84 11.90 -14.81
N ILE A 250 28.36 10.99 -13.96
CA ILE A 250 29.27 10.05 -13.28
C ILE A 250 28.83 8.60 -13.52
N LEU A 251 29.43 8.00 -14.56
CA LEU A 251 29.58 6.56 -14.67
C LEU A 251 30.42 6.06 -13.49
N LEU A 252 29.80 5.44 -12.49
CA LEU A 252 30.54 4.60 -11.55
C LEU A 252 29.84 3.26 -11.36
N LEU A 253 30.57 2.21 -11.75
CA LEU A 253 30.35 0.84 -11.31
C LEU A 253 30.42 0.80 -9.78
N PHE A 254 29.42 0.18 -9.14
CA PHE A 254 29.57 -0.31 -7.77
C PHE A 254 29.63 -1.84 -7.76
N PRO A 255 30.61 -2.44 -7.06
CA PRO A 255 30.74 -3.88 -6.97
C PRO A 255 29.76 -4.48 -5.95
N TYR A 256 29.30 -5.68 -6.31
CA TYR A 256 28.54 -6.65 -5.55
C TYR A 256 28.96 -6.75 -4.06
N PHE A 257 28.03 -6.52 -3.13
CA PHE A 257 28.11 -7.02 -1.76
C PHE A 257 26.72 -7.48 -1.30
N ALA A 258 26.43 -8.77 -1.48
CA ALA A 258 25.46 -9.46 -0.65
C ALA A 258 26.16 -9.69 0.70
N MET A 259 25.71 -8.99 1.75
CA MET A 259 26.25 -9.14 3.09
C MET A 259 25.35 -10.08 3.88
N GLU A 260 25.78 -11.33 4.06
CA GLU A 260 25.25 -12.19 5.13
C GLU A 260 25.61 -11.56 6.48
N MET A 261 24.61 -11.17 7.26
CA MET A 261 24.80 -10.79 8.66
C MET A 261 24.25 -11.88 9.58
N PRO A 262 24.87 -12.09 10.76
CA PRO A 262 24.59 -13.24 11.60
C PRO A 262 23.24 -13.09 12.31
N ASP A 263 22.59 -14.24 12.51
CA ASP A 263 21.50 -14.47 13.46
C ASP A 263 21.56 -13.51 14.65
N HIS A 264 20.65 -12.53 14.73
CA HIS A 264 19.96 -12.13 15.95
C HIS A 264 18.88 -11.06 15.70
N SER A 265 17.66 -11.47 16.03
CA SER A 265 16.61 -10.70 16.72
C SER A 265 15.70 -9.78 15.89
N SER A 266 14.47 -10.28 15.74
CA SER A 266 13.11 -9.67 15.71
C SER A 266 12.87 -8.15 15.87
N THR A 267 13.85 -7.32 16.20
CA THR A 267 13.70 -5.87 16.37
C THR A 267 13.66 -5.11 15.05
N PHE A 268 14.36 -5.58 14.01
CA PHE A 268 14.36 -4.95 12.68
C PHE A 268 13.01 -5.11 11.93
N LEU A 269 12.25 -6.16 12.23
CA LEU A 269 10.93 -6.42 11.65
C LEU A 269 9.84 -5.46 12.18
N LEU A 270 10.03 -4.90 13.38
CA LEU A 270 9.10 -3.93 13.98
C LEU A 270 9.21 -2.55 13.32
N ASP A 271 10.42 -2.10 12.97
CA ASP A 271 10.62 -0.80 12.29
C ASP A 271 10.12 -0.80 10.84
N VAL A 272 10.15 -1.96 10.16
CA VAL A 272 9.63 -2.12 8.78
C VAL A 272 8.09 -2.17 8.77
N CYS A 273 7.47 -2.56 9.90
CA CYS A 273 6.02 -2.65 10.03
C CYS A 273 5.32 -1.30 10.30
N LEU A 274 6.06 -0.27 10.69
CA LEU A 274 5.51 1.06 11.04
C LEU A 274 4.87 1.82 9.87
N LEU A 275 5.08 1.39 8.62
CA LEU A 275 4.52 2.04 7.42
C LEU A 275 3.70 1.14 6.49
N CYS A 276 3.64 -0.18 6.72
CA CYS A 276 3.05 -1.08 5.74
C CYS A 276 1.52 -1.20 5.91
N HIS A 277 0.77 -0.51 5.04
CA HIS A 277 -0.53 -1.04 4.61
C HIS A 277 -0.27 -2.28 3.75
N ILE A 278 -0.26 -3.47 4.36
CA ILE A 278 -0.31 -4.71 3.57
C ILE A 278 -1.78 -4.91 3.17
N VAL A 279 -2.15 -4.40 2.00
CA VAL A 279 -3.39 -4.79 1.33
C VAL A 279 -3.09 -6.07 0.56
N MET A 280 -3.59 -7.22 1.03
CA MET A 280 -3.53 -8.45 0.25
C MET A 280 -4.54 -8.32 -0.90
N HIS A 281 -4.09 -7.85 -2.06
CA HIS A 281 -4.92 -7.83 -3.25
C HIS A 281 -5.24 -9.27 -3.67
N HIS A 282 -6.47 -9.70 -3.40
CA HIS A 282 -7.00 -10.95 -3.94
C HIS A 282 -7.24 -10.74 -5.44
N PHE A 283 -6.34 -11.25 -6.27
CA PHE A 283 -6.65 -11.50 -7.68
C PHE A 283 -7.60 -12.69 -7.74
N PRO A 284 -8.88 -12.55 -8.14
CA PRO A 284 -9.65 -13.71 -8.52
C PRO A 284 -8.96 -14.34 -9.73
N GLY A 285 -8.64 -15.63 -9.61
CA GLY A 285 -8.09 -16.43 -10.71
C GLY A 285 -9.01 -16.55 -11.92
#